data_AF-A0A839CNW5-F1
#
_entry.id   AF-A0A839CNW5-F1
#
_cell.length_a   1.000
_cell.length_b   1.000
_cell.length_c   1.000
_cell.angle_alpha   90.00
_cell.angle_beta   90.00
_cell.angle_gamma   90.00
#
_symmetry.space_group_name_H-M   'P 1'
#
loop_
_entity.id
_entity.type
_entity.pdbx_description
1 polymer ?
#
loop_
_entity_poly.entity_id
_entity_poly.type
_entity_poly.pdbx_seq_one_letter_code
_entity_poly.pdbx_strand_id
1 'polypeptide(L)'
;MATSRAGSHAGRGFRYQDAAGVWLAIRCWANELPYGAVIPEGKDDYELSSTIGTALVQVKSRRDHLGPFPVAVAVGFIRALWARVENAAFHTNLILVLEHPVAEGPVVDHLLAKHPALVSTLQDDPQWAVLAARTQIWIAPNPFEAAVASIHCTMPCSDLAAQIHYGELLKQIAALADKNGLVRDGRFEGLGISDVETTLRRIEPALDMAGMESALRDGYCDVVDFLTPFNDPSFYQGVNTRPGHLAAGLVAERPNARHEVLSALESAGAALIVGLSGAGKSALMWETARASRHTTRWFEMRRGDAADVHLLIQFTRALRASPDAPVGFVFDDVGGRFSQLWNALLNEVTVGSGILLLGSIREEDTLMLASRSRAREVRPLMEEAVAEKIWRQLVEQGQTNWAGWREPWAKSGGLLLEYTHILTRGERLKSILAEQIDHGSASPGMKNWRFSVLLPLPGRQARRLMSADCRRFLALNKAHLRERYVDSLMNIWFPHQWMVS
;
A
#
# COMPACT_ATOMS: atom_id res chain seq x y z
N MET A 1 26.20 14.90 -0.66
CA MET A 1 24.81 14.85 -1.13
C MET A 1 24.00 13.94 -0.21
N ALA A 2 23.53 14.46 0.93
CA ALA A 2 22.86 13.70 1.99
C ALA A 2 21.58 14.40 2.47
N THR A 3 20.77 14.93 1.54
CA THR A 3 19.60 15.78 1.85
C THR A 3 18.25 15.22 1.38
N SER A 4 18.19 14.07 0.71
CA SER A 4 16.90 13.51 0.24
C SER A 4 16.15 12.67 1.30
N ARG A 5 16.85 12.12 2.30
CA ARG A 5 16.23 11.23 3.30
C ARG A 5 15.36 12.01 4.29
N ALA A 6 15.84 13.15 4.80
CA ALA A 6 15.10 13.98 5.76
C ALA A 6 13.77 14.51 5.22
N GLY A 7 13.70 14.92 3.95
CA GLY A 7 12.48 15.44 3.33
C GLY A 7 11.38 14.38 3.18
N SER A 8 11.73 13.14 2.81
CA SER A 8 10.76 12.05 2.69
C SER A 8 10.32 11.48 4.05
N HIS A 9 11.17 11.59 5.09
CA HIS A 9 10.77 11.32 6.47
C HIS A 9 9.69 12.28 6.96
N ALA A 10 9.84 13.57 6.66
CA ALA A 10 8.90 14.61 7.03
C ALA A 10 7.56 14.44 6.28
N GLY A 11 7.60 14.22 4.96
CA GLY A 11 6.41 14.08 4.12
C GLY A 11 5.43 12.98 4.55
N ARG A 12 5.91 11.80 4.95
CA ARG A 12 5.03 10.74 5.49
C ARG A 12 4.41 11.13 6.82
N GLY A 13 5.22 11.73 7.71
CA GLY A 13 4.77 12.15 9.02
C GLY A 13 3.59 13.13 8.92
N PHE A 14 3.74 14.16 8.09
CA PHE A 14 2.69 15.14 7.79
C PHE A 14 1.44 14.49 7.20
N ARG A 15 1.59 13.60 6.22
CA ARG A 15 0.45 12.88 5.62
C ARG A 15 -0.36 12.04 6.61
N TYR A 16 0.32 11.35 7.54
CA TYR A 16 -0.38 10.63 8.61
C TYR A 16 -1.03 11.60 9.60
N GLN A 17 -0.38 12.71 9.89
CA GLN A 17 -0.92 13.77 10.76
C GLN A 17 -2.22 14.33 10.17
N ASP A 18 -2.23 14.73 8.89
CA ASP A 18 -3.44 15.22 8.20
C ASP A 18 -4.59 14.21 8.25
N ALA A 19 -4.27 12.93 8.00
CA ALA A 19 -5.24 11.86 8.07
C ALA A 19 -5.82 11.70 9.49
N ALA A 20 -4.99 11.83 10.53
CA ALA A 20 -5.43 11.85 11.92
C ALA A 20 -6.29 13.08 12.22
N GLY A 21 -5.98 14.25 11.66
CA GLY A 21 -6.81 15.45 11.76
C GLY A 21 -8.22 15.26 11.20
N VAL A 22 -8.36 14.63 10.04
CA VAL A 22 -9.67 14.28 9.45
C VAL A 22 -10.43 13.30 10.34
N TRP A 23 -9.74 12.28 10.84
CA TRP A 23 -10.31 11.32 11.78
C TRP A 23 -10.84 12.01 13.05
N LEU A 24 -10.07 12.91 13.66
CA LEU A 24 -10.50 13.71 14.81
C LEU A 24 -11.74 14.55 14.48
N ALA A 25 -11.76 15.22 13.32
CA ALA A 25 -12.87 16.07 12.91
C ALA A 25 -14.16 15.28 12.72
N ILE A 26 -14.07 14.11 12.10
CA ILE A 26 -15.22 13.21 11.91
C ILE A 26 -15.72 12.66 13.24
N ARG A 27 -14.82 12.30 14.17
CA ARG A 27 -15.25 11.84 15.51
C ARG A 27 -15.94 12.93 16.32
N CYS A 28 -15.52 14.20 16.16
CA CYS A 28 -16.23 15.34 16.74
C CYS A 28 -17.63 15.51 16.12
N TRP A 29 -17.70 15.45 14.79
CA TRP A 29 -18.97 15.58 14.04
C TRP A 29 -19.95 14.42 14.32
N ALA A 30 -19.46 13.18 14.41
CA ALA A 30 -20.23 11.98 14.75
C ALA A 30 -20.59 11.90 16.25
N ASN A 31 -20.27 12.93 17.04
CA ASN A 31 -20.50 13.00 18.48
C ASN A 31 -19.84 11.85 19.27
N GLU A 32 -18.75 11.27 18.74
CA GLU A 32 -17.92 10.31 19.45
C GLU A 32 -16.95 10.99 20.42
N LEU A 33 -16.61 12.25 20.13
CA LEU A 33 -15.77 13.10 20.97
C LEU A 33 -16.56 14.34 21.42
N PRO A 34 -16.39 14.78 22.69
CA PRO A 34 -17.14 15.92 23.24
C PRO A 34 -16.52 17.27 22.85
N TYR A 35 -16.01 17.39 21.61
CA TYR A 35 -15.38 18.60 21.10
C TYR A 35 -16.15 19.16 19.88
N GLY A 36 -16.16 20.48 19.74
CA GLY A 36 -16.90 21.19 18.69
C GLY A 36 -16.04 21.64 17.51
N ALA A 37 -14.71 21.65 17.64
CA ALA A 37 -13.80 21.99 16.55
C ALA A 37 -12.41 21.35 16.71
N VAL A 38 -11.75 21.14 15.57
CA VAL A 38 -10.38 20.64 15.44
C VAL A 38 -9.50 21.71 14.81
N ILE A 39 -8.43 22.11 15.49
CA ILE A 39 -7.50 23.15 15.07
C ILE A 39 -6.15 22.50 14.75
N PRO A 40 -5.75 22.34 13.47
CA PRO A 40 -4.42 21.84 13.12
C PRO A 40 -3.33 22.85 13.47
N GLU A 41 -2.14 22.38 13.85
CA GLU A 41 -0.97 23.24 14.14
C GLU A 41 -1.29 24.37 15.13
N GLY A 42 -2.07 24.05 16.17
CA GLY A 42 -2.42 24.98 17.25
C GLY A 42 -1.27 25.11 18.26
N LYS A 43 -1.56 24.88 19.55
CA LYS A 43 -0.51 24.81 20.58
C LYS A 43 0.35 23.54 20.51
N ASP A 44 -0.10 22.53 19.77
CA ASP A 44 0.60 21.30 19.42
C ASP A 44 0.11 20.86 18.02
N ASP A 45 0.43 19.62 17.61
CA ASP A 45 0.03 19.09 16.30
C ASP A 45 -1.48 19.31 16.00
N TYR A 46 -2.37 19.12 17.00
CA TYR A 46 -3.76 19.60 16.98
C TYR A 46 -4.23 20.12 18.34
N GLU A 47 -5.20 21.02 18.32
CA GLU A 47 -6.01 21.43 19.48
C GLU A 47 -7.49 21.12 19.24
N LEU A 48 -8.12 20.42 20.17
CA LEU A 48 -9.57 20.21 20.17
C LEU A 48 -10.21 21.23 21.10
N SER A 49 -11.31 21.85 20.67
CA SER A 49 -11.98 22.88 21.46
C SER A 49 -13.48 22.64 21.58
N SER A 50 -14.03 22.95 22.76
CA SER A 50 -15.47 23.05 23.01
C SER A 50 -15.77 24.06 24.11
N THR A 51 -17.05 24.29 24.37
CA THR A 51 -17.52 25.16 25.46
C THR A 51 -17.17 24.63 26.85
N ILE A 52 -16.87 23.33 26.98
CA ILE A 52 -16.58 22.67 28.26
C ILE A 52 -15.08 22.47 28.53
N GLY A 53 -14.22 22.70 27.54
CA GLY A 53 -12.77 22.57 27.69
C GLY A 53 -12.01 22.43 26.37
N THR A 54 -10.71 22.20 26.48
CA THR A 54 -9.83 21.97 25.33
C THR A 54 -9.07 20.67 25.48
N ALA A 55 -8.48 20.16 24.40
CA ALA A 55 -7.49 19.11 24.47
C ALA A 55 -6.31 19.41 23.57
N LEU A 56 -5.10 19.20 24.09
CA LEU A 56 -3.88 19.20 23.27
C LEU A 56 -3.65 17.81 22.75
N VAL A 57 -3.44 17.71 21.45
CA VAL A 57 -3.25 16.44 20.76
C VAL A 57 -1.91 16.45 20.06
N GLN A 58 -1.08 15.47 20.39
CA GLN A 58 0.17 15.21 19.70
C GLN A 58 0.03 13.93 18.88
N VAL A 59 0.41 13.98 17.61
CA VAL A 59 0.26 12.87 16.65
C VAL A 59 1.65 12.35 16.27
N LYS A 60 1.88 11.04 16.40
CA LYS A 60 3.17 10.44 16.09
C LYS A 60 3.00 9.20 15.21
N SER A 61 3.56 9.31 14.00
CA SER A 61 3.65 8.22 13.05
C SER A 61 4.97 7.45 13.24
N ARG A 62 4.99 6.17 12.86
CA ARG A 62 6.20 5.33 12.90
C ARG A 62 6.21 4.37 11.74
N ARG A 63 7.39 4.15 11.17
CA ARG A 63 7.57 3.20 10.08
C ARG A 63 7.38 1.76 10.57
N ASP A 64 6.66 0.96 9.81
CA ASP A 64 6.27 -0.39 10.21
C ASP A 64 7.45 -1.31 10.60
N HIS A 65 8.59 -1.23 9.90
CA HIS A 65 9.77 -2.03 10.23
C HIS A 65 10.41 -1.71 11.58
N LEU A 66 10.10 -0.55 12.16
CA LEU A 66 10.57 -0.18 13.49
C LEU A 66 9.66 -0.72 14.59
N GLY A 67 8.54 -1.37 14.23
CA GLY A 67 7.58 -1.97 15.15
C GLY A 67 6.94 -0.98 16.12
N PRO A 68 6.44 -1.47 17.27
CA PRO A 68 5.91 -0.64 18.35
C PRO A 68 6.88 0.46 18.79
N PHE A 69 6.35 1.55 19.35
CA PHE A 69 7.18 2.60 19.94
C PHE A 69 7.90 2.08 21.19
N PRO A 70 9.23 2.24 21.29
CA PRO A 70 9.93 1.98 22.53
C PRO A 70 9.38 2.86 23.66
N VAL A 71 9.27 2.30 24.87
CA VAL A 71 8.76 2.99 26.06
C VAL A 71 9.48 4.34 26.28
N ALA A 72 10.82 4.35 26.20
CA ALA A 72 11.61 5.58 26.34
C ALA A 72 11.27 6.67 25.31
N VAL A 73 10.91 6.30 24.08
CA VAL A 73 10.52 7.26 23.04
C VAL A 73 9.13 7.83 23.35
N ALA A 74 8.18 6.97 23.73
CA ALA A 74 6.84 7.40 24.13
C ALA A 74 6.86 8.33 25.35
N VAL A 75 7.71 8.04 26.35
CA VAL A 75 7.96 8.93 27.50
C VAL A 75 8.42 10.32 27.05
N GLY A 76 9.31 10.40 26.05
CA GLY A 76 9.76 11.66 25.48
C GLY A 76 8.61 12.48 24.87
N PHE A 77 7.69 11.82 24.15
CA PHE A 77 6.50 12.49 23.60
C PHE A 77 5.57 12.99 24.70
N ILE A 78 5.30 12.17 25.72
CA ILE A 78 4.44 12.54 26.85
C ILE A 78 5.01 13.77 27.58
N ARG A 79 6.32 13.79 27.85
CA ARG A 79 6.97 14.96 28.47
C ARG A 79 6.90 16.20 27.58
N ALA A 80 7.06 16.05 26.27
CA ALA A 80 6.90 17.17 25.34
C ALA A 80 5.47 17.73 25.36
N LEU A 81 4.46 16.84 25.38
CA LEU A 81 3.06 17.22 25.51
C LEU A 81 2.77 17.92 26.85
N TRP A 82 3.34 17.42 27.96
CA TRP A 82 3.19 18.03 29.28
C TRP A 82 3.88 19.39 29.41
N ALA A 83 5.01 19.60 28.72
CA ALA A 83 5.72 20.86 28.71
C ALA A 83 4.95 21.99 28.02
N ARG A 84 4.00 21.67 27.13
CA ARG A 84 3.15 22.65 26.43
C ARG A 84 1.96 23.12 27.24
N VAL A 85 1.70 22.50 28.39
CA VAL A 85 0.64 22.93 29.30
C VAL A 85 1.14 24.12 30.12
N GLU A 86 0.86 25.34 29.65
CA GLU A 86 1.07 26.54 30.45
C GLU A 86 0.14 26.51 31.68
N ASN A 87 0.72 26.62 32.88
CA ASN A 87 0.02 26.73 34.17
C ASN A 87 -1.27 25.90 34.29
N ALA A 88 -1.15 24.56 34.40
CA ALA A 88 -2.20 23.60 34.80
C ALA A 88 -3.66 24.11 34.68
N ALA A 89 -4.07 24.56 33.50
CA ALA A 89 -5.42 25.05 33.29
C ALA A 89 -6.38 23.89 33.59
N PHE A 90 -7.44 24.15 34.36
CA PHE A 90 -8.30 23.12 34.93
C PHE A 90 -9.10 22.28 33.91
N HIS A 91 -8.97 22.54 32.59
CA HIS A 91 -9.85 21.95 31.56
C HIS A 91 -9.17 21.41 30.29
N THR A 92 -7.83 21.34 30.24
CA THR A 92 -7.08 20.81 29.08
C THR A 92 -6.82 19.29 29.17
N ASN A 93 -7.49 18.46 28.39
CA ASN A 93 -7.11 17.05 28.25
C ASN A 93 -5.85 16.91 27.40
N LEU A 94 -5.10 15.82 27.57
CA LEU A 94 -3.86 15.57 26.86
C LEU A 94 -3.98 14.26 26.10
N ILE A 95 -3.73 14.28 24.80
CA ILE A 95 -3.98 13.13 23.94
C ILE A 95 -2.73 12.87 23.09
N LEU A 96 -2.16 11.69 23.23
CA LEU A 96 -1.08 11.21 22.37
C LEU A 96 -1.67 10.18 21.39
N VAL A 97 -1.78 10.57 20.12
CA VAL A 97 -2.22 9.69 19.04
C VAL A 97 -1.02 9.01 18.40
N LEU A 98 -1.01 7.68 18.38
CA LEU A 98 0.09 6.87 17.87
C LEU A 98 -0.39 5.97 16.72
N GLU A 99 0.39 5.91 15.65
CA GLU A 99 0.15 4.97 14.54
C GLU A 99 0.36 3.51 14.96
N HIS A 100 1.36 3.28 15.81
CA HIS A 100 1.71 1.97 16.35
C HIS A 100 1.60 1.99 17.88
N PRO A 101 1.27 0.87 18.53
CA PRO A 101 1.22 0.81 19.98
C PRO A 101 2.59 1.06 20.62
N VAL A 102 2.58 1.39 21.91
CA VAL A 102 3.81 1.39 22.72
C VAL A 102 4.16 -0.07 23.05
N ALA A 103 5.45 -0.39 23.00
CA ALA A 103 5.96 -1.71 23.33
C ALA A 103 5.49 -2.15 24.72
N GLU A 104 5.08 -3.42 24.83
CA GLU A 104 4.57 -4.03 26.08
C GLU A 104 3.29 -3.36 26.64
N GLY A 105 2.61 -2.56 25.81
CA GLY A 105 1.41 -1.83 26.16
C GLY A 105 0.13 -2.36 25.54
N PRO A 106 -1.03 -1.78 25.92
CA PRO A 106 -2.29 -2.03 25.23
C PRO A 106 -2.22 -1.62 23.75
N VAL A 107 -2.86 -2.40 22.89
CA VAL A 107 -2.98 -2.13 21.45
C VAL A 107 -4.21 -1.31 21.06
N VAL A 108 -4.96 -0.85 22.07
CA VAL A 108 -6.19 -0.05 21.93
C VAL A 108 -6.06 1.21 22.76
N ASP A 109 -6.98 2.17 22.54
CA ASP A 109 -7.04 3.42 23.30
C ASP A 109 -7.06 3.18 24.80
N HIS A 110 -6.22 3.89 25.54
CA HIS A 110 -6.07 3.72 26.98
C HIS A 110 -5.62 5.01 27.68
N LEU A 111 -5.90 5.11 28.97
CA LEU A 111 -5.29 6.13 29.82
C LEU A 111 -3.82 5.78 30.07
N LEU A 112 -2.97 6.80 30.20
CA LEU A 112 -1.55 6.63 30.51
C LEU A 112 -1.32 5.69 31.71
N ALA A 113 -2.14 5.84 32.75
CA ALA A 113 -2.08 5.04 33.98
C ALA A 113 -2.31 3.53 33.77
N LYS A 114 -2.88 3.12 32.63
CA LYS A 114 -3.11 1.70 32.30
C LYS A 114 -1.90 1.02 31.66
N HIS A 115 -0.80 1.74 31.41
CA HIS A 115 0.41 1.19 30.81
C HIS A 115 1.54 1.04 31.84
N PRO A 116 1.81 -0.18 32.35
CA PRO A 116 2.73 -0.37 33.49
C PRO A 116 4.14 0.16 33.26
N ALA A 117 4.72 -0.06 32.08
CA ALA A 117 6.08 0.41 31.76
C ALA A 117 6.19 1.95 31.62
N LEU A 118 5.12 2.62 31.16
CA LEU A 118 5.09 4.08 31.14
C LEU A 118 4.92 4.64 32.55
N VAL A 119 4.04 4.04 33.35
CA VAL A 119 3.84 4.39 34.77
C VAL A 119 5.14 4.30 35.54
N SER A 120 5.85 3.17 35.47
CA SER A 120 7.10 2.97 36.20
C SER A 120 8.18 3.99 35.84
N THR A 121 8.15 4.53 34.62
CA THR A 121 9.13 5.51 34.13
C THR A 121 8.73 6.96 34.41
N LEU A 122 7.43 7.26 34.48
CA LEU A 122 6.90 8.62 34.58
C LEU A 122 6.35 8.98 35.98
N GLN A 123 6.14 8.01 36.87
CA GLN A 123 5.54 8.26 38.19
C GLN A 123 6.32 9.26 39.06
N ASP A 124 7.64 9.37 38.86
CA ASP A 124 8.52 10.28 39.60
C ASP A 124 8.62 11.66 38.94
N ASP A 125 7.96 11.87 37.79
CA ASP A 125 7.95 13.15 37.08
C ASP A 125 7.12 14.18 37.89
N PRO A 126 7.63 15.41 38.11
CA PRO A 126 6.91 16.41 38.91
C PRO A 126 5.49 16.72 38.40
N GLN A 127 5.25 16.54 37.09
CA GLN A 127 3.95 16.81 36.48
C GLN A 127 2.97 15.64 36.58
N TRP A 128 3.41 14.45 37.03
CA TRP A 128 2.62 13.22 37.08
C TRP A 128 1.30 13.40 37.81
N ALA A 129 1.36 13.91 39.06
CA ALA A 129 0.19 14.03 39.93
C ALA A 129 -0.93 14.90 39.32
N VAL A 130 -0.57 15.85 38.45
CA VAL A 130 -1.50 16.81 37.86
C VAL A 130 -1.98 16.36 36.47
N LEU A 131 -1.09 15.79 35.64
CA LEU A 131 -1.34 15.57 34.22
C LEU A 131 -1.61 14.11 33.84
N ALA A 132 -1.10 13.13 34.60
CA ALA A 132 -1.20 11.72 34.22
C ALA A 132 -2.64 11.22 34.12
N ALA A 133 -3.51 11.65 35.04
CA ALA A 133 -4.94 11.30 35.04
C ALA A 133 -5.72 11.85 33.83
N ARG A 134 -5.18 12.88 33.17
CA ARG A 134 -5.77 13.56 32.00
C ARG A 134 -5.09 13.21 30.69
N THR A 135 -4.07 12.35 30.75
CA THR A 135 -3.30 11.93 29.57
C THR A 135 -3.84 10.62 29.01
N GLN A 136 -4.36 10.69 27.79
CA GLN A 136 -4.84 9.55 27.01
C GLN A 136 -3.85 9.20 25.90
N ILE A 137 -3.75 7.92 25.60
CA ILE A 137 -2.98 7.37 24.49
C ILE A 137 -3.98 6.69 23.56
N TRP A 138 -4.09 7.20 22.33
CA TRP A 138 -4.97 6.65 21.31
C TRP A 138 -4.16 5.94 20.25
N ILE A 139 -4.57 4.73 19.88
CA ILE A 139 -3.88 3.89 18.91
C ILE A 139 -4.67 3.93 17.61
N ALA A 140 -4.17 4.69 16.64
CA ALA A 140 -4.84 4.95 15.37
C ALA A 140 -3.99 4.43 14.20
N PRO A 141 -3.92 3.10 13.96
CA PRO A 141 -3.14 2.54 12.87
C PRO A 141 -3.75 2.85 11.49
N ASN A 142 -5.05 3.19 11.46
CA ASN A 142 -5.86 3.36 10.25
C ASN A 142 -6.83 4.55 10.33
N PRO A 143 -6.35 5.81 10.46
CA PRO A 143 -7.25 6.96 10.58
C PRO A 143 -8.21 7.12 9.40
N PHE A 144 -7.76 6.85 8.17
CA PHE A 144 -8.60 6.88 6.96
C PHE A 144 -9.79 5.92 7.05
N GLU A 145 -9.54 4.65 7.33
CA GLU A 145 -10.61 3.63 7.33
C GLU A 145 -11.58 3.85 8.49
N ALA A 146 -11.06 4.23 9.66
CA ALA A 146 -11.89 4.59 10.82
C ALA A 146 -12.79 5.80 10.50
N ALA A 147 -12.25 6.81 9.84
CA ALA A 147 -12.99 7.99 9.40
C ALA A 147 -14.09 7.63 8.38
N VAL A 148 -13.77 6.84 7.35
CA VAL A 148 -14.74 6.38 6.34
C VAL A 148 -15.87 5.57 7.00
N ALA A 149 -15.54 4.68 7.93
CA ALA A 149 -16.53 3.91 8.68
C ALA A 149 -17.44 4.81 9.53
N SER A 150 -16.88 5.78 10.27
CA SER A 150 -17.68 6.74 11.05
C SER A 150 -18.59 7.61 10.17
N ILE A 151 -18.13 8.01 8.97
CA ILE A 151 -18.98 8.70 7.99
C ILE A 151 -20.16 7.82 7.58
N HIS A 152 -19.89 6.57 7.17
CA HIS A 152 -20.92 5.64 6.73
C HIS A 152 -21.96 5.34 7.83
N CYS A 153 -21.52 5.16 9.07
CA CYS A 153 -22.41 4.92 10.22
C CYS A 153 -23.29 6.12 10.56
N THR A 154 -22.78 7.34 10.39
CA THR A 154 -23.49 8.57 10.79
C THR A 154 -24.37 9.11 9.65
N MET A 155 -23.91 8.97 8.41
CA MET A 155 -24.60 9.37 7.19
C MET A 155 -24.67 8.16 6.25
N PRO A 156 -25.85 7.53 6.08
CA PRO A 156 -26.02 6.40 5.19
C PRO A 156 -25.65 6.79 3.75
N CYS A 157 -24.50 6.32 3.28
CA CYS A 157 -23.97 6.57 1.94
C CYS A 157 -23.18 5.34 1.47
N SER A 158 -22.84 5.26 0.19
CA SER A 158 -21.96 4.19 -0.29
C SER A 158 -20.53 4.38 0.20
N ASP A 159 -19.73 3.30 0.23
CA ASP A 159 -18.31 3.38 0.60
C ASP A 159 -17.54 4.38 -0.28
N LEU A 160 -17.90 4.44 -1.56
CA LEU A 160 -17.31 5.40 -2.50
C LEU A 160 -17.61 6.85 -2.09
N ALA A 161 -18.87 7.15 -1.75
CA ALA A 161 -19.27 8.47 -1.28
C ALA A 161 -18.53 8.86 0.00
N ALA A 162 -18.41 7.94 0.97
CA ALA A 162 -17.65 8.17 2.20
C ALA A 162 -16.16 8.47 1.93
N GLN A 163 -15.53 7.80 0.97
CA GLN A 163 -14.15 8.12 0.55
C GLN A 163 -14.01 9.48 -0.14
N ILE A 164 -15.04 9.96 -0.84
CA ILE A 164 -15.04 11.29 -1.45
C ILE A 164 -15.17 12.36 -0.36
N HIS A 165 -16.09 12.17 0.58
CA HIS A 165 -16.23 13.00 1.76
C HIS A 165 -14.93 13.11 2.55
N TYR A 166 -14.28 11.97 2.82
CA TYR A 166 -12.96 11.94 3.44
C TYR A 166 -11.93 12.76 2.67
N GLY A 167 -11.84 12.57 1.35
CA GLY A 167 -10.86 13.26 0.52
C GLY A 167 -11.05 14.78 0.51
N GLU A 168 -12.29 15.28 0.58
CA GLU A 168 -12.54 16.72 0.69
C GLU A 168 -12.13 17.27 2.07
N LEU A 169 -12.42 16.53 3.15
CA LEU A 169 -12.00 16.92 4.50
C LEU A 169 -10.48 16.90 4.64
N LEU A 170 -9.80 15.94 4.01
CA LEU A 170 -8.33 15.85 3.99
C LEU A 170 -7.70 17.10 3.38
N LYS A 171 -8.23 17.57 2.24
CA LYS A 171 -7.77 18.83 1.63
C LYS A 171 -7.93 20.03 2.55
N GLN A 172 -9.06 20.11 3.26
CA GLN A 172 -9.33 21.24 4.15
C GLN A 172 -8.40 21.23 5.37
N ILE A 173 -8.17 20.05 5.98
CA ILE A 173 -7.24 19.90 7.09
C ILE A 173 -5.81 20.26 6.66
N ALA A 174 -5.34 19.74 5.53
CA ALA A 174 -4.00 20.05 5.01
C ALA A 174 -3.84 21.56 4.74
N ALA A 175 -4.84 22.20 4.10
CA ALA A 175 -4.80 23.63 3.84
C ALA A 175 -4.84 24.49 5.13
N LEU A 176 -5.56 24.04 6.16
CA LEU A 176 -5.58 24.71 7.46
C LEU A 176 -4.24 24.53 8.19
N ALA A 177 -3.65 23.34 8.15
CA ALA A 177 -2.33 23.07 8.74
C ALA A 177 -1.25 23.98 8.11
N ASP A 178 -1.20 24.06 6.78
CA ASP A 178 -0.27 24.94 6.06
C ASP A 178 -0.44 26.41 6.44
N LYS A 179 -1.69 26.89 6.56
CA LYS A 179 -1.98 28.28 6.96
C LYS A 179 -1.57 28.53 8.41
N ASN A 180 -1.97 27.67 9.33
CA ASN A 180 -1.70 27.81 10.76
C ASN A 180 -0.20 27.73 11.06
N GLY A 181 0.56 26.93 10.31
CA GLY A 181 2.03 26.89 10.41
C GLY A 181 2.72 28.22 10.08
N LEU A 182 2.02 29.18 9.45
CA LEU A 182 2.53 30.52 9.14
C LEU A 182 2.06 31.59 10.14
N VAL A 183 1.14 31.26 11.04
CA VAL A 183 0.54 32.18 12.01
C VAL A 183 1.55 32.54 13.11
N ARG A 184 1.64 33.83 13.45
CA ARG A 184 2.57 34.35 14.49
C ARG A 184 1.87 35.05 15.66
N ASP A 185 0.60 35.37 15.52
CA ASP A 185 -0.20 36.11 16.50
C ASP A 185 -1.04 35.20 17.42
N GLY A 186 -0.92 33.88 17.25
CA GLY A 186 -1.58 32.86 18.08
C GLY A 186 -3.07 32.65 17.78
N ARG A 187 -3.59 33.20 16.67
CA ARG A 187 -4.98 32.97 16.22
C ARG A 187 -5.01 31.90 15.14
N PHE A 188 -5.21 30.67 15.57
CA PHE A 188 -5.29 29.51 14.68
C PHE A 188 -6.72 29.29 14.18
N GLU A 189 -6.87 28.93 12.91
CA GLU A 189 -8.16 28.55 12.32
C GLU A 189 -8.41 27.06 12.52
N GLY A 190 -9.66 26.67 12.76
CA GLY A 190 -10.05 25.28 12.95
C GLY A 190 -11.24 24.90 12.09
N LEU A 191 -11.46 23.58 12.01
CA LEU A 191 -12.63 22.99 11.37
C LEU A 191 -13.66 22.65 12.45
N GLY A 192 -14.78 23.37 12.47
CA GLY A 192 -15.89 23.12 13.38
C GLY A 192 -16.83 22.01 12.90
N ILE A 193 -17.65 21.46 13.80
CA ILE A 193 -18.66 20.44 13.45
C ILE A 193 -19.63 20.93 12.36
N SER A 194 -19.96 22.23 12.34
CA SER A 194 -20.83 22.82 11.31
C SER A 194 -20.12 22.95 9.96
N ASP A 195 -18.80 23.16 9.95
CA ASP A 195 -18.01 23.19 8.72
C ASP A 195 -17.88 21.80 8.11
N VAL A 196 -17.71 20.78 8.96
CA VAL A 196 -17.75 19.37 8.56
C VAL A 196 -19.12 19.04 7.97
N GLU A 197 -20.22 19.30 8.69
CA GLU A 197 -21.59 19.07 8.19
C GLU A 197 -21.82 19.76 6.84
N THR A 198 -21.44 21.04 6.73
CA THR A 198 -21.60 21.81 5.48
C THR A 198 -20.79 21.20 4.34
N THR A 199 -19.57 20.75 4.62
CA THR A 199 -18.72 20.09 3.63
C THR A 199 -19.36 18.79 3.13
N LEU A 200 -19.86 17.95 4.04
CA LEU A 200 -20.51 16.70 3.69
C LEU A 200 -21.78 16.94 2.85
N ARG A 201 -22.65 17.86 3.29
CA ARG A 201 -23.91 18.22 2.60
C ARG A 201 -23.68 18.88 1.24
N ARG A 202 -22.61 19.67 1.07
CA ARG A 202 -22.30 20.34 -0.20
C ARG A 202 -21.96 19.35 -1.31
N ILE A 203 -21.34 18.22 -0.96
CA ILE A 203 -20.86 17.23 -1.93
C ILE A 203 -22.01 16.31 -2.37
N GLU A 204 -22.98 16.05 -1.49
CA GLU A 204 -24.08 15.10 -1.68
C GLU A 204 -24.86 15.29 -3.02
N PRO A 205 -25.25 16.50 -3.46
CA PRO A 205 -25.97 16.68 -4.74
C PRO A 205 -25.08 16.58 -5.99
N ALA A 206 -23.76 16.69 -5.83
CA ALA A 206 -22.79 16.69 -6.93
C ALA A 206 -22.20 15.29 -7.22
N LEU A 207 -22.54 14.30 -6.39
CA LEU A 207 -22.20 12.91 -6.64
C LEU A 207 -23.13 12.36 -7.72
N ASP A 208 -22.73 12.47 -8.99
CA ASP A 208 -23.34 11.69 -10.07
C ASP A 208 -22.95 10.21 -9.89
N MET A 209 -23.67 9.56 -8.99
CA MET A 209 -23.47 8.16 -8.64
C MET A 209 -23.62 7.25 -9.86
N ALA A 210 -24.39 7.63 -10.89
CA ALA A 210 -24.60 6.82 -12.08
C ALA A 210 -23.33 6.71 -12.96
N GLY A 211 -22.62 7.83 -13.17
CA GLY A 211 -21.34 7.84 -13.88
C GLY A 211 -20.17 7.27 -13.07
N MET A 212 -20.16 7.52 -11.75
CA MET A 212 -19.11 7.02 -10.85
C MET A 212 -19.20 5.52 -10.62
N GLU A 213 -20.41 4.99 -10.50
CA GLU A 213 -20.62 3.55 -10.38
C GLU A 213 -20.37 2.82 -11.68
N SER A 214 -20.45 3.42 -12.88
CA SER A 214 -20.21 2.66 -14.13
C SER A 214 -18.84 1.97 -14.14
N ALA A 215 -17.75 2.64 -13.76
CA ALA A 215 -16.43 1.99 -13.74
C ALA A 215 -16.33 0.83 -12.71
N LEU A 216 -16.99 0.96 -11.55
CA LEU A 216 -17.03 -0.07 -10.50
C LEU A 216 -18.03 -1.21 -10.84
N ARG A 217 -19.24 -0.84 -11.27
CA ARG A 217 -20.36 -1.69 -11.68
C ARG A 217 -20.03 -2.51 -12.91
N ASP A 218 -19.37 -1.89 -13.88
CA ASP A 218 -18.84 -2.56 -15.06
C ASP A 218 -17.51 -3.26 -14.75
N GLY A 219 -17.05 -3.27 -13.49
CA GLY A 219 -15.93 -4.09 -13.02
C GLY A 219 -14.59 -3.76 -13.68
N TYR A 220 -14.35 -2.50 -14.07
CA TYR A 220 -13.04 -2.05 -14.56
C TYR A 220 -12.02 -2.00 -13.42
N CYS A 221 -12.45 -1.49 -12.26
CA CYS A 221 -11.67 -1.46 -11.04
C CYS A 221 -12.52 -1.79 -9.82
N ASP A 222 -11.88 -2.17 -8.72
CA ASP A 222 -12.52 -2.42 -7.43
C ASP A 222 -11.85 -1.60 -6.32
N VAL A 223 -12.62 -1.27 -5.28
CA VAL A 223 -12.07 -0.70 -4.04
C VAL A 223 -11.14 -1.70 -3.38
N VAL A 224 -9.97 -1.25 -2.92
CA VAL A 224 -9.02 -2.10 -2.20
C VAL A 224 -9.39 -2.19 -0.73
N ASP A 225 -9.62 -3.40 -0.24
CA ASP A 225 -9.85 -3.69 1.18
C ASP A 225 -8.56 -4.16 1.88
N PHE A 226 -8.01 -3.32 2.77
CA PHE A 226 -6.84 -3.65 3.60
C PHE A 226 -7.19 -4.10 5.03
N LEU A 227 -8.48 -4.19 5.35
CA LEU A 227 -8.96 -4.51 6.70
C LEU A 227 -9.22 -5.99 6.87
N THR A 228 -9.86 -6.63 5.89
CA THR A 228 -10.35 -8.00 6.04
C THR A 228 -9.17 -8.99 5.96
N PRO A 229 -8.80 -9.65 7.07
CA PRO A 229 -7.71 -10.63 7.06
C PRO A 229 -8.12 -11.85 6.23
N PHE A 230 -7.26 -12.25 5.30
CA PHE A 230 -7.40 -13.49 4.55
C PHE A 230 -6.24 -14.41 4.90
N ASN A 231 -6.48 -15.33 5.82
CA ASN A 231 -5.51 -16.34 6.22
C ASN A 231 -5.56 -17.53 5.25
N ASP A 232 -4.68 -17.56 4.26
CA ASP A 232 -4.53 -18.69 3.34
C ASP A 232 -3.36 -19.58 3.79
N PRO A 233 -3.60 -20.82 4.28
CA PRO A 233 -2.55 -21.76 4.64
C PRO A 233 -1.60 -22.11 3.48
N SER A 234 -2.03 -21.90 2.25
CA SER A 234 -1.26 -22.18 1.03
C SER A 234 -0.47 -20.96 0.55
N PHE A 235 -0.49 -19.84 1.27
CA PHE A 235 0.16 -18.59 0.85
C PHE A 235 1.62 -18.81 0.44
N TYR A 236 2.41 -19.49 1.28
CA TYR A 236 3.83 -19.80 1.02
C TYR A 236 4.08 -20.87 -0.05
N GLN A 237 3.01 -21.47 -0.59
CA GLN A 237 3.04 -22.45 -1.68
C GLN A 237 2.89 -21.80 -3.07
N GLY A 238 2.82 -20.46 -3.14
CA GLY A 238 2.83 -19.72 -4.41
C GLY A 238 1.50 -19.15 -4.86
N VAL A 239 0.61 -18.85 -3.93
CA VAL A 239 -0.65 -18.14 -4.22
C VAL A 239 -0.37 -16.66 -4.53
N ASN A 240 -1.16 -16.07 -5.42
CA ASN A 240 -1.07 -14.64 -5.72
C ASN A 240 -1.34 -13.79 -4.47
N THR A 241 -0.45 -12.84 -4.20
CA THR A 241 -0.61 -11.94 -3.04
C THR A 241 -1.82 -11.03 -3.22
N ARG A 242 -2.56 -10.81 -2.13
CA ARG A 242 -3.80 -10.02 -2.08
C ARG A 242 -3.74 -9.10 -0.86
N PRO A 243 -4.45 -7.96 -0.86
CA PRO A 243 -4.58 -7.08 0.29
C PRO A 243 -4.87 -7.80 1.61
N GLY A 244 -5.81 -8.77 1.61
CA GLY A 244 -6.16 -9.55 2.81
C GLY A 244 -5.02 -10.39 3.40
N HIS A 245 -4.03 -10.82 2.60
CA HIS A 245 -2.83 -11.50 3.12
C HIS A 245 -1.95 -10.55 3.95
N LEU A 246 -1.96 -9.25 3.62
CA LEU A 246 -1.25 -8.23 4.41
C LEU A 246 -1.98 -7.97 5.72
N ALA A 247 -3.32 -7.87 5.67
CA ALA A 247 -4.16 -7.74 6.86
C ALA A 247 -3.98 -8.94 7.82
N ALA A 248 -3.80 -10.14 7.27
CA ALA A 248 -3.47 -11.36 8.01
C ALA A 248 -2.03 -11.45 8.54
N GLY A 249 -1.15 -10.51 8.21
CA GLY A 249 0.25 -10.54 8.63
C GLY A 249 1.09 -11.65 7.97
N LEU A 250 0.65 -12.18 6.83
CA LEU A 250 1.37 -13.22 6.08
C LEU A 250 2.50 -12.66 5.21
N VAL A 251 2.44 -11.38 4.86
CA VAL A 251 3.44 -10.74 4.02
C VAL A 251 4.60 -10.23 4.87
N ALA A 252 5.81 -10.73 4.57
CA ALA A 252 7.03 -10.17 5.14
C ALA A 252 7.36 -8.82 4.51
N GLU A 253 7.15 -7.76 5.29
CA GLU A 253 7.36 -6.36 4.87
C GLU A 253 8.81 -6.07 4.44
N ARG A 254 8.93 -5.21 3.41
CA ARG A 254 10.19 -4.80 2.79
C ARG A 254 10.31 -3.26 2.85
N PRO A 255 10.62 -2.70 4.02
CA PRO A 255 10.52 -1.26 4.27
C PRO A 255 11.39 -0.38 3.37
N ASN A 256 12.60 -0.83 3.03
CA ASN A 256 13.51 -0.05 2.19
C ASN A 256 13.01 -0.04 0.74
N ALA A 257 12.70 -1.21 0.20
CA ALA A 257 12.08 -1.35 -1.12
C ALA A 257 10.77 -0.54 -1.23
N ARG A 258 9.90 -0.62 -0.21
CA ARG A 258 8.65 0.13 -0.17
C ARG A 258 8.89 1.63 -0.18
N HIS A 259 9.90 2.10 0.55
CA HIS A 259 10.28 3.51 0.55
C HIS A 259 10.71 3.99 -0.84
N GLU A 260 11.48 3.19 -1.58
CA GLU A 260 11.87 3.50 -2.96
C GLU A 260 10.65 3.63 -3.87
N VAL A 261 9.66 2.73 -3.73
CA VAL A 261 8.41 2.79 -4.51
C VAL A 261 7.57 4.02 -4.15
N LEU A 262 7.45 4.36 -2.85
CA LEU A 262 6.74 5.58 -2.43
C LEU A 262 7.41 6.84 -2.99
N SER A 263 8.74 6.93 -2.96
CA SER A 263 9.48 8.06 -3.52
C SER A 263 9.33 8.14 -5.05
N ALA A 264 9.26 6.99 -5.73
CA ALA A 264 8.95 6.91 -7.15
C ALA A 264 7.54 7.45 -7.47
N LEU A 265 6.53 7.08 -6.67
CA LEU A 265 5.16 7.60 -6.81
C LEU A 265 5.11 9.11 -6.57
N GLU A 266 5.79 9.61 -5.54
CA GLU A 266 5.81 11.04 -5.22
C GLU A 266 6.46 11.89 -6.31
N SER A 267 7.54 11.38 -6.93
CA SER A 267 8.31 12.15 -7.91
C SER A 267 7.75 12.07 -9.33
N ALA A 268 7.13 10.96 -9.72
CA ALA A 268 6.69 10.72 -11.08
C ALA A 268 5.17 10.51 -11.25
N GLY A 269 4.42 10.37 -10.16
CA GLY A 269 3.01 9.94 -10.19
C GLY A 269 2.82 8.48 -10.59
N ALA A 270 3.86 7.81 -11.13
CA ALA A 270 3.79 6.42 -11.55
C ALA A 270 5.05 5.65 -11.15
N ALA A 271 4.85 4.50 -10.49
CA ALA A 271 5.92 3.60 -10.09
C ALA A 271 5.68 2.19 -10.63
N LEU A 272 6.74 1.57 -11.15
CA LEU A 272 6.70 0.23 -11.72
C LEU A 272 7.72 -0.66 -11.01
N ILE A 273 7.22 -1.66 -10.30
CA ILE A 273 8.04 -2.65 -9.59
C ILE A 273 8.44 -3.74 -10.59
N VAL A 274 9.73 -3.81 -10.89
CA VAL A 274 10.28 -4.73 -11.89
C VAL A 274 11.09 -5.83 -11.21
N GLY A 275 10.96 -7.06 -11.71
CA GLY A 275 11.78 -8.18 -11.28
C GLY A 275 11.29 -9.52 -11.81
N LEU A 276 12.06 -10.56 -11.53
CA LEU A 276 11.77 -11.93 -11.96
C LEU A 276 10.44 -12.47 -11.39
N SER A 277 9.85 -13.47 -12.05
CA SER A 277 8.71 -14.19 -11.49
C SER A 277 9.09 -14.82 -10.14
N GLY A 278 8.20 -14.71 -9.16
CA GLY A 278 8.46 -15.20 -7.79
C GLY A 278 9.38 -14.32 -6.93
N ALA A 279 9.78 -13.12 -7.37
CA ALA A 279 10.59 -12.18 -6.58
C ALA A 279 9.78 -11.36 -5.53
N GLY A 280 8.49 -11.66 -5.35
CA GLY A 280 7.62 -10.96 -4.39
C GLY A 280 7.19 -9.55 -4.82
N LYS A 281 7.07 -9.30 -6.13
CA LYS A 281 6.66 -7.97 -6.66
C LYS A 281 5.26 -7.56 -6.20
N SER A 282 4.28 -8.45 -6.34
CA SER A 282 2.89 -8.18 -5.96
C SER A 282 2.75 -7.96 -4.45
N ALA A 283 3.55 -8.65 -3.64
CA ALA A 283 3.63 -8.40 -2.20
C ALA A 283 4.11 -6.98 -1.89
N LEU A 284 5.22 -6.54 -2.48
CA LEU A 284 5.74 -5.18 -2.31
C LEU A 284 4.76 -4.10 -2.84
N MET A 285 4.08 -4.40 -3.95
CA MET A 285 3.06 -3.54 -4.54
C MET A 285 1.92 -3.28 -3.55
N TRP A 286 1.30 -4.33 -3.04
CA TRP A 286 0.24 -4.21 -2.05
C TRP A 286 0.72 -3.60 -0.74
N GLU A 287 1.95 -3.88 -0.33
CA GLU A 287 2.56 -3.29 0.87
C GLU A 287 2.69 -1.77 0.73
N THR A 288 3.08 -1.30 -0.46
CA THR A 288 3.20 0.12 -0.78
C THR A 288 1.83 0.81 -0.79
N ALA A 289 0.85 0.19 -1.44
CA ALA A 289 -0.51 0.71 -1.47
C ALA A 289 -1.09 0.80 -0.04
N ARG A 290 -0.92 -0.25 0.77
CA ARG A 290 -1.33 -0.26 2.18
C ARG A 290 -0.65 0.88 2.93
N ALA A 291 0.66 1.02 2.87
CA ALA A 291 1.39 2.04 3.64
C ALA A 291 1.01 3.49 3.30
N SER A 292 0.45 3.75 2.11
CA SER A 292 -0.03 5.07 1.66
C SER A 292 -1.55 5.25 1.73
N ARG A 293 -2.30 4.24 2.20
CA ARG A 293 -3.77 4.24 2.29
C ARG A 293 -4.36 5.41 3.08
N HIS A 294 -3.58 6.01 3.97
CA HIS A 294 -4.03 7.14 4.79
C HIS A 294 -4.28 8.42 3.98
N THR A 295 -3.66 8.55 2.81
CA THR A 295 -3.81 9.74 1.96
C THR A 295 -4.22 9.38 0.54
N THR A 296 -3.92 8.17 0.09
CA THR A 296 -4.24 7.71 -1.27
C THR A 296 -5.40 6.72 -1.25
N ARG A 297 -6.43 7.03 -2.03
CA ARG A 297 -7.56 6.13 -2.29
C ARG A 297 -7.19 5.18 -3.42
N TRP A 298 -6.91 3.92 -3.09
CA TRP A 298 -6.43 2.92 -4.03
C TRP A 298 -7.54 2.06 -4.61
N PHE A 299 -7.46 1.81 -5.92
CA PHE A 299 -8.36 0.94 -6.68
C PHE A 299 -7.56 -0.15 -7.39
N GLU A 300 -8.00 -1.40 -7.30
CA GLU A 300 -7.41 -2.52 -8.04
C GLU A 300 -7.97 -2.57 -9.45
N MET A 301 -7.09 -2.65 -10.45
CA MET A 301 -7.52 -2.81 -11.84
C MET A 301 -7.87 -4.26 -12.15
N ARG A 302 -9.08 -4.47 -12.69
CA ARG A 302 -9.63 -5.78 -13.02
C ARG A 302 -9.61 -6.06 -14.52
N ARG A 303 -9.96 -5.07 -15.33
CA ARG A 303 -9.99 -5.14 -16.81
C ARG A 303 -9.89 -3.75 -17.44
N GLY A 304 -9.75 -3.73 -18.76
CA GLY A 304 -9.79 -2.52 -19.58
C GLY A 304 -8.61 -2.45 -20.56
N ASP A 305 -8.76 -1.60 -21.57
CA ASP A 305 -7.77 -1.33 -22.61
C ASP A 305 -7.51 0.18 -22.81
N ALA A 306 -6.80 0.56 -23.88
CA ALA A 306 -6.51 1.97 -24.14
C ALA A 306 -7.75 2.83 -24.44
N ALA A 307 -8.83 2.25 -24.98
CA ALA A 307 -10.07 2.98 -25.26
C ALA A 307 -10.81 3.35 -23.98
N ASP A 308 -10.68 2.54 -22.92
CA ASP A 308 -11.36 2.74 -21.64
C ASP A 308 -10.75 3.84 -20.76
N VAL A 309 -9.59 4.40 -21.12
CA VAL A 309 -8.88 5.42 -20.30
C VAL A 309 -9.78 6.59 -19.93
N HIS A 310 -10.62 7.06 -20.85
CA HIS A 310 -11.51 8.18 -20.59
C HIS A 310 -12.46 7.92 -19.41
N LEU A 311 -12.91 6.68 -19.20
CA LEU A 311 -13.77 6.29 -18.08
C LEU A 311 -13.02 6.41 -16.75
N LEU A 312 -11.75 5.97 -16.71
CA LEU A 312 -10.93 6.08 -15.51
C LEU A 312 -10.55 7.53 -15.19
N ILE A 313 -10.32 8.35 -16.21
CA ILE A 313 -10.09 9.78 -16.01
C ILE A 313 -11.35 10.47 -15.48
N GLN A 314 -12.53 10.16 -16.04
CA GLN A 314 -13.80 10.64 -15.50
C GLN A 314 -13.99 10.19 -14.05
N PHE A 315 -13.68 8.93 -13.73
CA PHE A 315 -13.72 8.37 -12.38
C PHE A 315 -12.82 9.15 -11.40
N THR A 316 -11.56 9.43 -11.77
CA THR A 316 -10.67 10.22 -10.89
C THR A 316 -11.15 11.66 -10.66
N ARG A 317 -11.74 12.30 -11.68
CA ARG A 317 -12.35 13.64 -11.56
C ARG A 317 -13.56 13.62 -10.64
N ALA A 318 -14.39 12.60 -10.79
CA ALA A 318 -15.51 12.32 -9.90
C ALA A 318 -15.08 12.19 -8.43
N LEU A 319 -13.98 11.47 -8.19
CA LEU A 319 -13.35 11.33 -6.87
C LEU A 319 -12.59 12.58 -6.41
N ARG A 320 -12.58 13.63 -7.22
CA ARG A 320 -11.87 14.89 -6.97
C ARG A 320 -10.39 14.65 -6.64
N ALA A 321 -9.74 13.81 -7.44
CA ALA A 321 -8.30 13.55 -7.32
C ALA A 321 -7.51 14.88 -7.27
N SER A 322 -6.50 14.91 -6.41
CA SER A 322 -5.63 16.08 -6.19
C SER A 322 -4.33 15.64 -5.53
N PRO A 323 -3.30 16.50 -5.47
CA PRO A 323 -2.05 16.18 -4.77
C PRO A 323 -2.25 15.85 -3.27
N ASP A 324 -3.19 16.53 -2.61
CA ASP A 324 -3.43 16.40 -1.16
C ASP A 324 -4.37 15.21 -0.84
N ALA A 325 -5.22 14.84 -1.79
CA ALA A 325 -6.10 13.67 -1.71
C ALA A 325 -6.05 12.85 -3.01
N PRO A 326 -4.94 12.12 -3.25
CA PRO A 326 -4.73 11.39 -4.49
C PRO A 326 -5.66 10.18 -4.66
N VAL A 327 -5.84 9.79 -5.91
CA VAL A 327 -6.51 8.55 -6.35
C VAL A 327 -5.49 7.70 -7.08
N GLY A 328 -5.33 6.47 -6.62
CA GLY A 328 -4.32 5.55 -7.14
C GLY A 328 -4.93 4.32 -7.79
N PHE A 329 -4.33 3.83 -8.87
CA PHE A 329 -4.68 2.56 -9.50
C PHE A 329 -3.53 1.55 -9.37
N VAL A 330 -3.88 0.33 -8.95
CA VAL A 330 -2.95 -0.78 -8.77
C VAL A 330 -3.10 -1.78 -9.92
N PHE A 331 -1.99 -2.11 -10.57
CA PHE A 331 -1.92 -3.04 -11.70
C PHE A 331 -0.99 -4.20 -11.39
N ASP A 332 -1.55 -5.39 -11.14
CA ASP A 332 -0.73 -6.59 -11.03
C ASP A 332 -0.50 -7.20 -12.42
N ASP A 333 0.77 -7.50 -12.74
CA ASP A 333 1.22 -8.05 -14.03
C ASP A 333 0.89 -7.14 -15.23
N VAL A 334 1.39 -5.91 -15.21
CA VAL A 334 1.19 -4.87 -16.25
C VAL A 334 1.55 -5.39 -17.64
N GLY A 335 2.63 -6.16 -17.76
CA GLY A 335 3.14 -6.68 -19.03
C GLY A 335 2.17 -7.62 -19.75
N GLY A 336 1.21 -8.20 -19.03
CA GLY A 336 0.15 -9.01 -19.62
C GLY A 336 -0.99 -8.16 -20.18
N ARG A 337 -2.17 -8.30 -19.57
CA ARG A 337 -3.43 -7.75 -20.09
C ARG A 337 -3.57 -6.23 -20.00
N PHE A 338 -2.71 -5.55 -19.24
CA PHE A 338 -2.88 -4.11 -18.94
C PHE A 338 -1.91 -3.20 -19.66
N SER A 339 -1.03 -3.73 -20.52
CA SER A 339 0.05 -2.96 -21.16
C SER A 339 -0.46 -1.73 -21.92
N GLN A 340 -1.54 -1.89 -22.70
CA GLN A 340 -2.16 -0.80 -23.47
C GLN A 340 -2.81 0.25 -22.56
N LEU A 341 -3.63 -0.20 -21.60
CA LEU A 341 -4.31 0.67 -20.65
C LEU A 341 -3.33 1.46 -19.79
N TRP A 342 -2.28 0.80 -19.29
CA TRP A 342 -1.20 1.42 -18.52
C TRP A 342 -0.48 2.51 -19.31
N ASN A 343 -0.10 2.24 -20.56
CA ASN A 343 0.56 3.24 -21.41
C ASN A 343 -0.32 4.45 -21.67
N ALA A 344 -1.62 4.23 -21.88
CA ALA A 344 -2.57 5.30 -22.14
C ALA A 344 -2.83 6.13 -20.87
N LEU A 345 -3.00 5.51 -19.69
CA LEU A 345 -3.10 6.23 -18.41
C LEU A 345 -1.84 6.99 -18.03
N LEU A 346 -0.65 6.42 -18.30
CA LEU A 346 0.63 7.12 -18.07
C LEU A 346 0.70 8.45 -18.81
N ASN A 347 -0.02 8.60 -19.93
CA ASN A 347 -0.04 9.86 -20.66
C ASN A 347 -0.92 10.93 -20.00
N GLU A 348 -1.87 10.52 -19.19
CA GLU A 348 -2.79 11.40 -18.44
C GLU A 348 -2.24 11.79 -17.06
N VAL A 349 -1.25 11.03 -16.55
CA VAL A 349 -0.53 11.39 -15.31
C VAL A 349 0.30 12.64 -15.56
N THR A 350 -0.23 13.76 -15.13
CA THR A 350 0.40 15.08 -15.19
C THR A 350 0.67 15.61 -13.78
N VAL A 351 1.65 16.50 -13.66
CA VAL A 351 1.97 17.14 -12.38
C VAL A 351 0.71 17.85 -11.86
N GLY A 352 0.32 17.55 -10.62
CA GLY A 352 -0.85 18.16 -10.00
C GLY A 352 -2.18 17.44 -10.24
N SER A 353 -2.25 16.39 -11.06
CA SER A 353 -3.50 15.67 -11.33
C SER A 353 -4.05 14.91 -10.12
N GLY A 354 -3.18 14.56 -9.16
CA GLY A 354 -3.52 13.68 -8.06
C GLY A 354 -3.77 12.23 -8.45
N ILE A 355 -3.44 11.84 -9.69
CA ILE A 355 -3.56 10.47 -10.19
C ILE A 355 -2.25 9.74 -9.95
N LEU A 356 -2.32 8.58 -9.30
CA LEU A 356 -1.18 7.71 -9.04
C LEU A 356 -1.32 6.36 -9.75
N LEU A 357 -0.23 5.84 -10.31
CA LEU A 357 -0.19 4.52 -10.93
C LEU A 357 0.87 3.64 -10.26
N LEU A 358 0.47 2.49 -9.75
CA LEU A 358 1.36 1.53 -9.11
C LEU A 358 1.23 0.18 -9.82
N GLY A 359 2.31 -0.24 -10.48
CA GLY A 359 2.32 -1.47 -11.28
C GLY A 359 3.37 -2.47 -10.84
N SER A 360 3.10 -3.75 -11.07
CA SER A 360 4.10 -4.83 -11.05
C SER A 360 4.34 -5.34 -12.48
N ILE A 361 5.58 -5.63 -12.85
CA ILE A 361 5.91 -6.23 -14.16
C ILE A 361 7.08 -7.21 -14.06
N ARG A 362 7.06 -8.23 -14.92
CA ARG A 362 8.19 -9.16 -15.04
C ARG A 362 9.33 -8.52 -15.81
N GLU A 363 10.57 -8.87 -15.48
CA GLU A 363 11.75 -8.29 -16.13
C GLU A 363 11.71 -8.50 -17.66
N GLU A 364 11.31 -9.69 -18.07
CA GLU A 364 11.17 -10.10 -19.47
C GLU A 364 10.09 -9.32 -20.25
N ASP A 365 9.06 -8.81 -19.57
CA ASP A 365 7.92 -8.14 -20.19
C ASP A 365 8.10 -6.62 -20.26
N THR A 366 9.21 -6.08 -19.72
CA THR A 366 9.46 -4.63 -19.68
C THR A 366 9.51 -3.96 -21.05
N LEU A 367 9.86 -4.71 -22.10
CA LEU A 367 9.91 -4.22 -23.49
C LEU A 367 8.52 -4.02 -24.10
N MET A 368 7.46 -4.53 -23.48
CA MET A 368 6.08 -4.37 -23.95
C MET A 368 5.49 -2.98 -23.63
N LEU A 369 6.17 -2.19 -22.79
CA LEU A 369 5.72 -0.86 -22.39
C LEU A 369 6.37 0.24 -23.24
N ALA A 370 5.59 0.81 -24.16
CA ALA A 370 6.04 1.90 -25.03
C ALA A 370 6.41 3.17 -24.24
N SER A 371 5.65 3.50 -23.18
CA SER A 371 5.83 4.71 -22.36
C SER A 371 6.61 4.45 -21.07
N ARG A 372 7.48 3.42 -21.06
CA ARG A 372 8.24 2.97 -19.87
C ARG A 372 8.99 4.09 -19.15
N SER A 373 9.57 5.05 -19.88
CA SER A 373 10.36 6.15 -19.30
C SER A 373 9.55 7.14 -18.46
N ARG A 374 8.21 7.14 -18.56
CA ARG A 374 7.32 7.99 -17.77
C ARG A 374 7.00 7.40 -16.39
N ALA A 375 7.17 6.09 -16.22
CA ALA A 375 7.09 5.44 -14.92
C ALA A 375 8.48 5.34 -14.31
N ARG A 376 8.59 5.59 -13.00
CA ARG A 376 9.84 5.35 -12.29
C ARG A 376 9.94 3.87 -11.93
N GLU A 377 10.93 3.21 -12.49
CA GLU A 377 11.14 1.79 -12.23
C GLU A 377 11.92 1.55 -10.94
N VAL A 378 11.43 0.60 -10.15
CA VAL A 378 12.08 0.15 -8.93
C VAL A 378 12.40 -1.34 -9.09
N ARG A 379 13.67 -1.69 -8.94
CA ARG A 379 14.17 -3.07 -8.96
C ARG A 379 14.62 -3.43 -7.55
N PRO A 380 13.69 -3.85 -6.68
CA PRO A 380 13.99 -4.02 -5.28
C PRO A 380 14.91 -5.22 -5.07
N LEU A 381 16.11 -4.96 -4.55
CA LEU A 381 17.01 -6.03 -4.11
C LEU A 381 16.35 -6.81 -2.97
N MET A 382 16.61 -8.11 -2.95
CA MET A 382 16.10 -9.00 -1.92
C MET A 382 16.90 -8.81 -0.62
N GLU A 383 16.21 -8.45 0.45
CA GLU A 383 16.81 -8.17 1.76
C GLU A 383 16.90 -9.46 2.59
N GLU A 384 18.08 -9.79 3.11
CA GLU A 384 18.29 -10.99 3.95
C GLU A 384 17.40 -11.01 5.20
N ALA A 385 17.12 -9.84 5.77
CA ALA A 385 16.23 -9.69 6.93
C ALA A 385 14.80 -10.21 6.65
N VAL A 386 14.34 -10.14 5.40
CA VAL A 386 13.03 -10.64 4.97
C VAL A 386 13.04 -12.16 4.94
N ALA A 387 14.14 -12.77 4.46
CA ALA A 387 14.31 -14.23 4.47
C ALA A 387 14.26 -14.77 5.90
N GLU A 388 15.00 -14.14 6.83
CA GLU A 388 14.96 -14.50 8.25
C GLU A 388 13.55 -14.41 8.84
N LYS A 389 12.82 -13.33 8.55
CA LYS A 389 11.45 -13.13 9.06
C LYS A 389 10.49 -14.22 8.55
N ILE A 390 10.54 -14.55 7.27
CA ILE A 390 9.73 -15.61 6.67
C ILE A 390 10.04 -16.97 7.31
N TRP A 391 11.32 -17.29 7.51
CA TRP A 391 11.71 -18.53 8.17
C TRP A 391 11.17 -18.60 9.61
N ARG A 392 11.32 -17.53 10.41
CA ARG A 392 10.77 -17.48 11.78
C ARG A 392 9.27 -17.73 11.78
N GLN A 393 8.53 -17.09 10.88
CA GLN A 393 7.08 -17.27 10.77
C GLN A 393 6.70 -18.71 10.39
N LEU A 394 7.43 -19.34 9.47
CA LEU A 394 7.21 -20.73 9.10
C LEU A 394 7.58 -21.71 10.23
N VAL A 395 8.59 -21.40 11.05
CA VAL A 395 8.94 -22.17 12.25
C VAL A 395 7.82 -22.07 13.28
N GLU A 396 7.34 -20.87 13.57
CA GLU A 396 6.21 -20.63 14.49
C GLU A 396 4.93 -21.36 14.05
N GLN A 397 4.72 -21.50 12.74
CA GLN A 397 3.60 -22.24 12.15
C GLN A 397 3.85 -23.75 12.03
N GLY A 398 5.03 -24.25 12.41
CA GLY A 398 5.40 -25.67 12.27
C GLY A 398 5.47 -26.15 10.82
N GLN A 399 5.67 -25.23 9.86
CA GLN A 399 5.68 -25.51 8.42
C GLN A 399 7.08 -25.68 7.83
N THR A 400 8.13 -25.61 8.65
CA THR A 400 9.50 -25.85 8.22
C THR A 400 10.31 -26.63 9.26
N ASN A 401 11.13 -27.55 8.78
CA ASN A 401 12.07 -28.32 9.61
C ASN A 401 13.50 -27.77 9.54
N TRP A 402 13.71 -26.65 8.84
CA TRP A 402 15.02 -26.04 8.70
C TRP A 402 15.44 -25.34 9.99
N ALA A 403 16.63 -25.68 10.49
CA ALA A 403 17.19 -25.08 11.71
C ALA A 403 17.63 -23.60 11.55
N GLY A 404 17.73 -23.10 10.31
CA GLY A 404 18.11 -21.73 10.03
C GLY A 404 17.79 -21.29 8.60
N TRP A 405 17.74 -19.98 8.40
CA TRP A 405 17.26 -19.36 7.17
C TRP A 405 18.32 -19.24 6.05
N ARG A 406 19.61 -19.17 6.41
CA ARG A 406 20.72 -18.81 5.51
C ARG A 406 20.98 -19.85 4.42
N GLU A 407 20.94 -21.13 4.75
CA GLU A 407 21.21 -22.21 3.79
C GLU A 407 20.09 -22.32 2.74
N PRO A 408 18.79 -22.39 3.10
CA PRO A 408 17.69 -22.33 2.13
C PRO A 408 17.73 -21.06 1.27
N TRP A 409 18.15 -19.94 1.86
CA TRP A 409 18.27 -18.66 1.16
C TRP A 409 19.36 -18.69 0.08
N ALA A 410 20.55 -19.19 0.41
CA ALA A 410 21.61 -19.37 -0.57
C ALA A 410 21.20 -20.31 -1.71
N LYS A 411 20.44 -21.38 -1.39
CA LYS A 411 19.92 -22.34 -2.38
C LYS A 411 18.85 -21.75 -3.31
N SER A 412 18.11 -20.72 -2.87
CA SER A 412 17.03 -20.12 -3.66
C SER A 412 17.54 -19.26 -4.83
N GLY A 413 18.78 -18.79 -4.76
CA GLY A 413 19.32 -17.83 -5.72
C GLY A 413 18.65 -16.45 -5.64
N GLY A 414 18.09 -16.09 -4.47
CA GLY A 414 17.50 -14.78 -4.22
C GLY A 414 16.05 -14.63 -4.70
N LEU A 415 15.32 -15.73 -4.96
CA LEU A 415 13.90 -15.70 -5.34
C LEU A 415 13.02 -16.12 -4.15
N LEU A 416 12.02 -15.30 -3.81
CA LEU A 416 11.11 -15.56 -2.68
C LEU A 416 10.32 -16.84 -2.83
N LEU A 417 9.74 -17.08 -4.01
CA LEU A 417 8.93 -18.28 -4.25
C LEU A 417 9.76 -19.56 -4.14
N GLU A 418 10.98 -19.54 -4.69
CA GLU A 418 11.91 -20.66 -4.57
C GLU A 418 12.31 -20.88 -3.10
N TYR A 419 12.54 -19.79 -2.37
CA TYR A 419 12.91 -19.83 -0.96
C TYR A 419 11.80 -20.43 -0.08
N THR A 420 10.56 -19.95 -0.22
CA THR A 420 9.41 -20.46 0.53
C THR A 420 9.12 -21.92 0.19
N HIS A 421 9.36 -22.32 -1.06
CA HIS A 421 9.26 -23.71 -1.47
C HIS A 421 10.33 -24.59 -0.80
N ILE A 422 11.60 -24.18 -0.80
CA ILE A 422 12.68 -24.94 -0.13
C ILE A 422 12.39 -25.06 1.37
N LEU A 423 11.88 -24.00 1.99
CA LEU A 423 11.54 -24.02 3.42
C LEU A 423 10.40 -24.99 3.74
N THR A 424 9.38 -25.08 2.89
CA THR A 424 8.18 -25.90 3.13
C THR A 424 8.32 -27.34 2.66
N ARG A 425 9.08 -27.60 1.58
CA ARG A 425 9.20 -28.93 0.96
C ARG A 425 10.60 -29.55 1.04
N GLY A 426 11.60 -28.80 1.47
CA GLY A 426 12.99 -29.30 1.65
C GLY A 426 13.83 -29.37 0.38
N GLU A 427 13.22 -29.27 -0.80
CA GLU A 427 13.87 -29.41 -2.10
C GLU A 427 13.65 -28.19 -3.00
N ARG A 428 14.43 -28.07 -4.08
CA ARG A 428 14.28 -26.97 -5.04
C ARG A 428 13.07 -27.22 -5.94
N LEU A 429 12.33 -26.16 -6.27
CA LEU A 429 11.23 -26.26 -7.25
C LEU A 429 11.75 -26.77 -8.60
N LYS A 430 12.99 -26.37 -8.96
CA LYS A 430 13.70 -26.85 -10.16
C LYS A 430 14.00 -28.34 -10.15
N SER A 431 14.25 -28.98 -9.01
CA SER A 431 14.53 -30.43 -8.95
C SER A 431 13.25 -31.26 -9.07
N ILE A 432 12.18 -30.86 -8.39
CA ILE A 432 10.87 -31.53 -8.48
C ILE A 432 10.29 -31.42 -9.89
N LEU A 433 10.40 -30.26 -10.53
CA LEU A 433 9.94 -30.08 -11.92
C LEU A 433 10.79 -30.89 -12.91
N ALA A 434 12.10 -31.06 -12.67
CA ALA A 434 12.95 -31.90 -13.50
C ALA A 434 12.54 -33.38 -13.38
N GLU A 435 12.32 -33.88 -12.17
CA GLU A 435 11.82 -35.24 -11.93
C GLU A 435 10.41 -35.49 -12.50
N GLN A 436 9.48 -34.53 -12.37
CA GLN A 436 8.13 -34.66 -12.93
C GLN A 436 8.11 -34.63 -14.47
N ILE A 437 9.05 -33.92 -15.09
CA ILE A 437 9.23 -33.90 -16.54
C ILE A 437 9.86 -35.21 -17.02
N ASP A 438 10.80 -35.79 -16.28
CA ASP A 438 11.38 -37.11 -16.57
C ASP A 438 10.34 -38.24 -16.41
N HIS A 439 9.31 -38.04 -15.56
CA HIS A 439 8.18 -38.97 -15.40
C HIS A 439 6.95 -38.67 -16.29
N GLY A 440 7.07 -37.82 -17.31
CA GLY A 440 6.17 -37.84 -18.48
C GLY A 440 4.71 -37.38 -18.28
N SER A 441 4.41 -36.54 -17.30
CA SER A 441 3.05 -36.00 -17.09
C SER A 441 3.01 -34.46 -17.08
N ALA A 442 3.38 -33.83 -18.20
CA ALA A 442 3.31 -32.38 -18.36
C ALA A 442 2.03 -31.92 -19.09
N SER A 443 1.24 -31.08 -18.43
CA SER A 443 0.07 -30.40 -19.01
C SER A 443 0.47 -29.18 -19.88
N PRO A 444 -0.38 -28.70 -20.82
CA PRO A 444 0.01 -27.72 -21.83
C PRO A 444 0.53 -26.38 -21.28
N GLY A 445 0.06 -25.95 -20.10
CA GLY A 445 0.52 -24.73 -19.44
C GLY A 445 2.00 -24.77 -19.02
N MET A 446 2.56 -25.96 -18.78
CA MET A 446 3.95 -26.15 -18.36
C MET A 446 4.97 -26.05 -19.50
N LYS A 447 4.54 -26.18 -20.76
CA LYS A 447 5.44 -26.07 -21.94
C LYS A 447 5.90 -24.63 -22.19
N ASN A 448 5.09 -23.64 -21.81
CA ASN A 448 5.43 -22.22 -21.98
C ASN A 448 6.53 -21.75 -21.00
N TRP A 449 6.69 -22.40 -19.85
CA TRP A 449 7.76 -22.10 -18.88
C TRP A 449 9.15 -22.57 -19.33
N ARG A 450 9.19 -23.57 -20.23
CA ARG A 450 10.43 -24.15 -20.77
C ARG A 450 11.27 -23.16 -21.59
N PHE A 451 10.64 -22.12 -22.14
CA PHE A 451 11.34 -21.09 -22.93
C PHE A 451 11.95 -19.97 -22.08
N SER A 452 11.37 -19.64 -20.92
CA SER A 452 11.80 -18.52 -20.07
C SER A 452 12.97 -18.86 -19.14
N VAL A 453 13.22 -20.14 -18.85
CA VAL A 453 14.32 -20.56 -17.96
C VAL A 453 15.65 -20.81 -18.69
N LEU A 454 15.64 -20.91 -20.03
CA LEU A 454 16.81 -21.31 -20.83
C LEU A 454 17.64 -20.16 -21.40
N LEU A 455 17.32 -18.90 -21.09
CA LEU A 455 18.14 -17.72 -21.39
C LEU A 455 18.36 -16.95 -20.09
N PRO A 456 19.55 -17.08 -19.46
CA PRO A 456 20.71 -16.32 -19.94
C PRO A 456 22.04 -17.07 -19.77
N LEU A 457 22.73 -17.39 -20.88
CA LEU A 457 24.16 -17.71 -20.84
C LEU A 457 24.88 -16.91 -21.95
N PRO A 458 25.94 -16.12 -21.62
CA PRO A 458 26.74 -15.44 -22.62
C PRO A 458 27.35 -16.43 -23.64
N GLY A 459 27.40 -15.98 -24.90
CA GLY A 459 27.49 -16.76 -26.14
C GLY A 459 28.71 -17.66 -26.41
N ARG A 460 29.47 -18.11 -25.40
CA ARG A 460 30.51 -19.15 -25.59
C ARG A 460 30.29 -20.43 -24.80
N GLN A 461 29.50 -20.42 -23.71
CA GLN A 461 29.20 -21.64 -22.95
C GLN A 461 27.98 -22.43 -23.48
N ALA A 462 27.04 -21.77 -24.18
CA ALA A 462 25.85 -22.41 -24.75
C ALA A 462 26.18 -23.53 -25.77
N ARG A 463 27.33 -23.45 -26.47
CA ARG A 463 27.73 -24.46 -27.47
C ARG A 463 28.24 -25.78 -26.87
N ARG A 464 28.65 -25.81 -25.60
CA ARG A 464 29.18 -27.03 -24.96
C ARG A 464 28.14 -27.85 -24.19
N LEU A 465 26.97 -27.28 -23.88
CA LEU A 465 25.92 -27.91 -23.06
C LEU A 465 24.69 -28.41 -23.84
N MET A 466 24.66 -28.26 -25.17
CA MET A 466 23.57 -28.80 -25.97
C MET A 466 23.69 -30.32 -26.10
N SER A 467 22.74 -31.06 -25.53
CA SER A 467 22.58 -32.49 -25.81
C SER A 467 22.31 -32.73 -27.31
N ALA A 468 22.63 -33.93 -27.80
CA ALA A 468 22.43 -34.30 -29.20
C ALA A 468 20.95 -34.14 -29.65
N ASP A 469 20.01 -34.33 -28.72
CA ASP A 469 18.57 -34.20 -28.96
C ASP A 469 18.12 -32.75 -29.15
N CYS A 470 18.69 -31.79 -28.41
CA CYS A 470 18.44 -30.37 -28.61
C CYS A 470 18.96 -29.87 -29.97
N ARG A 471 20.10 -30.42 -30.44
CA ARG A 471 20.63 -30.11 -31.79
C ARG A 471 19.76 -30.69 -32.90
N ARG A 472 19.23 -31.90 -32.73
CA ARG A 472 18.27 -32.51 -33.67
C ARG A 472 16.95 -31.74 -33.72
N PHE A 473 16.43 -31.30 -32.59
CA PHE A 473 15.15 -30.56 -32.51
C PHE A 473 15.24 -29.14 -33.08
N LEU A 474 16.37 -28.43 -32.89
CA LEU A 474 16.62 -27.13 -33.52
C LEU A 474 16.88 -27.23 -35.02
N ALA A 475 17.48 -28.32 -35.50
CA ALA A 475 17.64 -28.59 -36.94
C ALA A 475 16.29 -28.91 -37.63
N LEU A 476 15.42 -29.68 -36.96
CA LEU A 476 14.07 -30.01 -37.45
C LEU A 476 13.13 -28.79 -37.44
N ASN A 477 13.20 -27.91 -36.43
CA ASN A 477 12.36 -26.71 -36.37
C ASN A 477 12.81 -25.56 -37.27
N LYS A 478 14.08 -25.49 -37.69
CA LYS A 478 14.52 -24.49 -38.67
C LYS A 478 13.88 -24.69 -40.05
N ALA A 479 13.55 -25.94 -40.41
CA ALA A 479 12.79 -26.24 -41.61
C ALA A 479 11.29 -25.92 -41.44
N HIS A 480 10.72 -26.25 -40.27
CA HIS A 480 9.28 -26.05 -40.00
C HIS A 480 8.87 -24.59 -39.70
N LEU A 481 9.80 -23.75 -39.21
CA LEU A 481 9.55 -22.32 -38.94
C LEU A 481 9.60 -21.44 -40.20
N ARG A 482 10.14 -21.93 -41.32
CA ARG A 482 10.11 -21.19 -42.60
C ARG A 482 8.79 -21.34 -43.36
N GLU A 483 8.05 -22.43 -43.16
CA GLU A 483 6.78 -22.68 -43.87
C GLU A 483 5.55 -22.18 -43.09
N ARG A 484 5.53 -22.25 -41.74
CA ARG A 484 4.32 -21.90 -40.96
C ARG A 484 4.08 -20.42 -40.66
N TYR A 485 5.01 -19.52 -41.01
CA TYR A 485 4.81 -18.08 -40.83
C TYR A 485 4.19 -17.39 -42.06
N VAL A 486 4.02 -18.09 -43.18
CA VAL A 486 3.38 -17.54 -44.39
C VAL A 486 1.90 -17.92 -44.47
N ASP A 487 1.49 -19.09 -43.96
CA ASP A 487 0.10 -19.57 -44.14
C ASP A 487 -0.86 -19.27 -42.98
N SER A 488 -0.37 -18.90 -41.78
CA SER A 488 -1.25 -18.66 -40.61
C SER A 488 -1.84 -17.24 -40.54
N LEU A 489 -1.53 -16.37 -41.51
CA LEU A 489 -2.01 -14.98 -41.55
C LEU A 489 -3.19 -14.74 -42.53
N MET A 490 -3.68 -15.76 -43.25
CA MET A 490 -4.82 -15.60 -44.18
C MET A 490 -6.15 -16.23 -43.75
N ASN A 491 -6.23 -16.96 -42.63
CA ASN A 491 -7.45 -17.73 -42.28
C ASN A 491 -8.20 -17.29 -41.00
N ILE A 492 -7.98 -16.09 -40.48
CA ILE A 492 -8.72 -15.58 -39.31
C ILE A 492 -9.61 -14.37 -39.65
N TRP A 493 -9.67 -13.96 -40.91
CA TRP A 493 -10.59 -12.91 -41.39
C TRP A 493 -11.35 -13.42 -42.61
N PHE A 494 -12.60 -13.85 -42.43
CA PHE A 494 -13.74 -13.89 -43.37
C PHE A 494 -14.69 -15.07 -43.05
N PRO A 495 -15.87 -14.84 -42.43
CA PRO A 495 -16.94 -15.83 -42.39
C PRO A 495 -18.08 -15.43 -43.34
N HIS A 496 -18.33 -16.23 -44.38
CA HIS A 496 -19.59 -16.40 -45.12
C HIS A 496 -19.34 -17.54 -46.15
N GLN A 497 -20.22 -18.48 -46.50
CA GLN A 497 -21.69 -18.55 -46.48
C GLN A 497 -22.14 -20.01 -46.83
N TRP A 498 -23.21 -20.51 -46.17
CA TRP A 498 -24.40 -21.21 -46.71
C TRP A 498 -24.36 -22.55 -47.52
N MET A 499 -25.17 -23.51 -47.00
CA MET A 499 -26.22 -24.36 -47.63
C MET A 499 -25.91 -25.69 -48.39
N VAL A 500 -26.82 -26.65 -48.15
CA VAL A 500 -27.22 -27.86 -48.92
C VAL A 500 -26.43 -29.16 -48.71
N SER A 501 -27.00 -30.09 -47.93
CA SER A 501 -27.78 -31.25 -48.42
C SER A 501 -28.45 -31.97 -47.25
#